data_AF-A0A3M4P3U0-F1
#
_entry.id   AF-A0A3M4P3U0-F1
#
_cell.length_a   1.000
_cell.length_b   1.000
_cell.length_c   1.000
_cell.angle_alpha   90.00
_cell.angle_beta   90.00
_cell.angle_gamma   90.00
#
_symmetry.space_group_name_H-M   'P 1'
#
loop_
_entity.id
_entity.type
_entity.pdbx_description
1 polymer ?
#
loop_
_entity_poly.entity_id
_entity_poly.type
_entity_poly.pdbx_seq_one_letter_code
_entity_poly.pdbx_strand_id
1 'polypeptide(L)'
;MTAQPIKNRPYTLQANNCEACRYDAAGNRLNFNTSRFDRVKDNRLKQWSNHEYKYDAWGNLVEKIVGIVRWQTFTYDSENRLVKTETMANSQVESTSSYQYDSLGRRVAKQWEIKGQSDEKRFLWQGLRMLREEGPEHSSLYLYEPGSYAPLARVDQREGETGNRVYYFHTDQIGTPLEMTDAEGQIVWQAKYRPWGAIEKLVVNEVEQNLRFQGQYFDVETGLHYNTFRYYDPEIGRFITQEPIGLSGGDNLYLYAPNPNGWVDPIGWMPLYNPISRGHHMVPHTAATKLGIAPFNSINNVPSMYWLEPGQWNDLEHSSMHGYNKIGANTRPLLDAETIRNKGLSNDDWLKSLEAHYNNPELASQRGDLRIVEGGKPGKIIAKNVSPAQAWEATKKWARSKGFSMGGCS
;
A
#
# COMPACT_ATOMS: atom_id res chain seq x y z
N MET A 1 -13.04 21.85 53.42
CA MET A 1 -12.41 21.06 52.35
C MET A 1 -13.17 19.75 52.22
N THR A 2 -14.07 19.69 51.25
CA THR A 2 -14.80 18.48 50.87
C THR A 2 -15.13 18.65 49.40
N ALA A 3 -14.48 17.82 48.57
CA ALA A 3 -14.64 17.82 47.13
C ALA A 3 -16.06 17.35 46.76
N GLN A 4 -16.73 18.10 45.89
CA GLN A 4 -17.96 17.64 45.23
C GLN A 4 -17.59 16.79 44.00
N PRO A 5 -18.30 15.68 43.74
CA PRO A 5 -18.01 14.82 42.61
C PRO A 5 -18.45 15.47 41.30
N ILE A 6 -17.56 15.41 40.30
CA ILE A 6 -17.81 15.83 38.92
C ILE A 6 -18.90 14.91 38.36
N LYS A 7 -20.08 15.46 38.06
CA LYS A 7 -21.15 14.76 37.35
C LYS A 7 -20.66 14.40 35.95
N ASN A 8 -20.58 13.10 35.67
CA ASN A 8 -20.43 12.55 34.33
C ASN A 8 -21.55 13.12 33.43
N ARG A 9 -21.18 14.05 32.54
CA ARG A 9 -22.01 14.36 31.37
C ARG A 9 -21.80 13.22 30.35
N PRO A 10 -22.86 12.58 29.86
CA PRO A 10 -22.72 11.70 28.71
C PRO A 10 -22.34 12.57 27.51
N TYR A 11 -21.12 12.40 27.01
CA TYR A 11 -20.78 12.90 25.69
C TYR A 11 -21.49 12.02 24.68
N THR A 12 -22.60 12.52 24.15
CA THR A 12 -23.20 11.98 22.94
C THR A 12 -22.25 12.30 21.77
N LEU A 13 -21.37 11.36 21.42
CA LEU A 13 -20.72 11.38 20.12
C LEU A 13 -21.82 11.16 19.08
N GLN A 14 -22.27 12.22 18.43
CA GLN A 14 -22.99 12.11 17.17
C GLN A 14 -22.02 11.56 16.13
N ALA A 15 -21.91 10.23 16.03
CA ALA A 15 -21.28 9.55 14.91
C ALA A 15 -22.24 9.63 13.71
N ASN A 16 -22.24 10.76 13.01
CA ASN A 16 -23.12 10.99 11.86
C ASN A 16 -22.48 10.74 10.48
N ASN A 17 -21.26 10.22 10.39
CA ASN A 17 -20.61 9.88 9.11
C ASN A 17 -19.95 8.48 9.14
N CYS A 18 -20.73 7.43 9.42
CA CYS A 18 -20.26 6.07 9.11
C CYS A 18 -20.51 5.79 7.62
N GLU A 19 -19.44 5.75 6.81
CA GLU A 19 -19.53 5.19 5.46
C GLU A 19 -19.74 3.68 5.56
N ALA A 20 -20.89 3.21 5.08
CA ALA A 20 -21.08 1.79 4.80
C ALA A 20 -20.49 1.48 3.40
N CYS A 21 -20.26 0.21 3.09
CA CYS A 21 -19.94 -0.23 1.72
C CYS A 21 -20.64 -1.57 1.50
N ARG A 22 -21.16 -1.81 0.30
CA ARG A 22 -21.71 -3.10 -0.13
C ARG A 22 -20.88 -3.64 -1.29
N TYR A 23 -20.70 -4.95 -1.31
CA TYR A 23 -19.89 -5.62 -2.31
C TYR A 23 -20.62 -6.83 -2.90
N ASP A 24 -20.41 -7.11 -4.18
CA ASP A 24 -20.74 -8.41 -4.75
C ASP A 24 -19.69 -9.47 -4.36
N ALA A 25 -19.93 -10.74 -4.74
CA ALA A 25 -19.04 -11.84 -4.42
C ALA A 25 -17.64 -11.73 -5.05
N ALA A 26 -17.47 -10.91 -6.09
CA ALA A 26 -16.20 -10.64 -6.75
C ALA A 26 -15.49 -9.39 -6.17
N GLY A 27 -16.03 -8.78 -5.11
CA GLY A 27 -15.44 -7.60 -4.45
C GLY A 27 -15.72 -6.29 -5.17
N ASN A 28 -16.70 -6.21 -6.07
CA ASN A 28 -17.10 -4.95 -6.67
C ASN A 28 -18.01 -4.15 -5.75
N ARG A 29 -17.76 -2.84 -5.62
CA ARG A 29 -18.63 -1.95 -4.85
C ARG A 29 -19.99 -1.80 -5.53
N LEU A 30 -21.04 -1.94 -4.74
CA LEU A 30 -22.43 -1.80 -5.16
C LEU A 30 -23.04 -0.54 -4.55
N ASN A 31 -24.01 0.05 -5.25
CA ASN A 31 -24.83 1.15 -4.70
C ASN A 31 -25.67 0.63 -3.52
N PHE A 32 -26.05 1.51 -2.59
CA PHE A 32 -26.87 1.07 -1.45
C PHE A 32 -28.28 0.59 -1.83
N ASN A 33 -28.81 1.13 -2.93
CA ASN A 33 -30.16 0.87 -3.39
C ASN A 33 -30.25 -0.35 -4.32
N THR A 34 -29.13 -1.04 -4.60
CA THR A 34 -29.13 -2.26 -5.43
C THR A 34 -29.55 -3.49 -4.63
N SER A 35 -30.14 -4.46 -5.33
CA SER A 35 -30.49 -5.76 -4.76
C SER A 35 -29.25 -6.45 -4.20
N ARG A 36 -29.42 -7.25 -3.14
CA ARG A 36 -28.34 -8.09 -2.58
C ARG A 36 -27.77 -9.12 -3.56
N PHE A 37 -28.47 -9.35 -4.67
CA PHE A 37 -28.08 -10.27 -5.73
C PHE A 37 -27.52 -9.56 -6.97
N ASP A 38 -27.44 -8.23 -6.94
CA ASP A 38 -26.84 -7.49 -8.04
C ASP A 38 -25.34 -7.77 -8.11
N ARG A 39 -24.84 -7.82 -9.33
CA ARG A 39 -23.45 -8.17 -9.64
C ARG A 39 -22.92 -7.27 -10.73
N VAL A 40 -21.65 -6.91 -10.63
CA VAL A 40 -20.98 -6.18 -11.70
C VAL A 40 -20.46 -7.19 -12.72
N LYS A 41 -21.12 -7.23 -13.88
CA LYS A 41 -20.71 -8.13 -14.97
C LYS A 41 -19.29 -7.80 -15.42
N ASP A 42 -18.46 -8.83 -15.61
CA ASP A 42 -17.07 -8.74 -16.06
C ASP A 42 -16.17 -7.84 -15.18
N ASN A 43 -16.57 -7.58 -13.92
CA ASN A 43 -15.96 -6.62 -12.99
C ASN A 43 -15.92 -5.16 -13.50
N ARG A 44 -16.61 -4.84 -14.61
CA ARG A 44 -16.70 -3.51 -15.24
C ARG A 44 -17.86 -2.72 -14.66
N LEU A 45 -17.56 -1.84 -13.69
CA LEU A 45 -18.56 -1.01 -13.03
C LEU A 45 -19.14 0.00 -14.01
N LYS A 46 -20.43 -0.11 -14.35
CA LYS A 46 -21.10 0.79 -15.31
C LYS A 46 -21.78 1.99 -14.67
N GLN A 47 -22.21 1.87 -13.41
CA GLN A 47 -22.92 2.92 -12.69
C GLN A 47 -22.57 2.87 -11.21
N TRP A 48 -22.36 4.04 -10.61
CA TRP A 48 -22.18 4.19 -9.17
C TRP A 48 -22.62 5.59 -8.73
N SER A 49 -23.53 5.68 -7.76
CA SER A 49 -24.18 6.94 -7.40
C SER A 49 -24.72 7.67 -8.64
N ASN A 50 -24.32 8.93 -8.84
CA ASN A 50 -24.60 9.75 -10.03
C ASN A 50 -23.52 9.64 -11.13
N HIS A 51 -22.70 8.59 -11.12
CA HIS A 51 -21.63 8.37 -12.08
C HIS A 51 -21.99 7.24 -13.05
N GLU A 52 -21.66 7.43 -14.32
CA GLU A 52 -21.74 6.40 -15.35
C GLU A 52 -20.38 6.18 -16.00
N TYR A 53 -20.10 4.94 -16.39
CA TYR A 53 -18.78 4.50 -16.84
C TYR A 53 -18.91 3.62 -18.08
N LYS A 54 -18.10 3.91 -19.11
CA LYS A 54 -18.01 3.11 -20.34
C LYS A 54 -16.60 2.61 -20.54
N TYR A 55 -16.48 1.38 -21.03
CA TYR A 55 -15.19 0.71 -21.25
C TYR A 55 -15.06 0.29 -22.71
N ASP A 56 -13.83 0.26 -23.21
CA ASP A 56 -13.53 -0.33 -24.51
C ASP A 56 -13.53 -1.88 -24.47
N ALA A 57 -13.19 -2.51 -25.60
CA ALA A 57 -13.12 -3.96 -25.72
C ALA A 57 -12.05 -4.58 -24.78
N TRP A 58 -10.93 -3.88 -24.59
CA TRP A 58 -9.81 -4.28 -23.73
C TRP A 58 -10.07 -4.05 -22.23
N GLY A 59 -11.17 -3.36 -21.90
CA GLY A 59 -11.58 -3.11 -20.52
C GLY A 59 -10.97 -1.85 -19.92
N ASN A 60 -10.45 -0.93 -20.73
CA ASN A 60 -10.04 0.39 -20.27
C ASN A 60 -11.26 1.31 -20.17
N LEU A 61 -11.38 2.07 -19.09
CA LEU A 61 -12.41 3.10 -18.96
C LEU A 61 -12.17 4.19 -20.00
N VAL A 62 -13.11 4.40 -20.93
CA VAL A 62 -13.02 5.41 -21.99
C VAL A 62 -13.90 6.62 -21.73
N GLU A 63 -14.92 6.50 -20.88
CA GLU A 63 -15.81 7.61 -20.53
C GLU A 63 -16.29 7.50 -19.08
N LYS A 64 -16.24 8.62 -18.35
CA LYS A 64 -16.83 8.80 -17.01
C LYS A 64 -17.77 10.00 -17.04
N ILE A 65 -19.06 9.79 -16.85
CA ILE A 65 -20.07 10.84 -16.75
C ILE A 65 -20.39 11.06 -15.28
N VAL A 66 -20.45 12.32 -14.83
CA VAL A 66 -20.84 12.70 -13.47
C VAL A 66 -22.05 13.65 -13.54
N GLY A 67 -23.21 13.17 -13.12
CA GLY A 67 -24.47 13.89 -13.28
C GLY A 67 -24.82 14.09 -14.76
N ILE A 68 -25.34 15.27 -15.11
CA ILE A 68 -25.84 15.56 -16.46
C ILE A 68 -24.84 16.36 -17.30
N VAL A 69 -23.94 17.10 -16.64
CA VAL A 69 -23.22 18.21 -17.28
C VAL A 69 -21.72 17.99 -17.42
N ARG A 70 -21.15 17.00 -16.72
CA ARG A 70 -19.71 16.76 -16.71
C ARG A 70 -19.40 15.37 -17.22
N TRP A 71 -18.60 15.26 -18.27
CA TRP A 71 -18.11 13.98 -18.76
C TRP A 71 -16.63 14.06 -19.09
N GLN A 72 -15.91 13.00 -18.73
CA GLN A 72 -14.48 12.85 -18.96
C GLN A 72 -14.25 11.72 -19.95
N THR A 73 -13.38 11.95 -20.92
CA THR A 73 -12.94 10.93 -21.88
C THR A 73 -11.48 10.59 -21.66
N PHE A 74 -11.15 9.32 -21.92
CA PHE A 74 -9.83 8.74 -21.66
C PHE A 74 -9.34 8.03 -22.92
N THR A 75 -8.15 8.39 -23.39
CA THR A 75 -7.53 7.81 -24.59
C THR A 75 -6.25 7.08 -24.22
N TYR A 76 -6.09 5.86 -24.75
CA TYR A 76 -4.98 4.98 -24.45
C TYR A 76 -4.12 4.72 -25.69
N ASP A 77 -2.84 4.42 -25.47
CA ASP A 77 -1.95 3.91 -26.52
C ASP A 77 -2.08 2.39 -26.70
N SER A 78 -1.31 1.82 -27.63
CA SER A 78 -1.30 0.38 -27.91
C SER A 78 -0.75 -0.49 -26.77
N GLU A 79 -0.12 0.12 -25.76
CA GLU A 79 0.35 -0.55 -24.54
C GLU A 79 -0.66 -0.40 -23.37
N ASN A 80 -1.88 0.05 -23.67
CA ASN A 80 -2.95 0.34 -22.70
C ASN A 80 -2.57 1.41 -21.65
N ARG A 81 -1.65 2.33 -21.97
CA ARG A 81 -1.32 3.47 -21.10
C ARG A 81 -2.18 4.66 -21.45
N LEU A 82 -2.72 5.35 -20.43
CA LEU A 82 -3.52 6.56 -20.62
C LEU A 82 -2.63 7.68 -21.17
N VAL A 83 -2.88 8.16 -22.38
CA VAL A 83 -2.05 9.19 -23.05
C VAL A 83 -2.75 10.53 -23.19
N LYS A 84 -4.08 10.58 -23.12
CA LYS A 84 -4.84 11.82 -23.19
C LYS A 84 -6.12 11.74 -22.37
N THR A 85 -6.51 12.85 -21.74
CA THR A 85 -7.87 13.05 -21.21
C THR A 85 -8.47 14.37 -21.64
N GLU A 86 -9.79 14.41 -21.66
CA GLU A 86 -10.57 15.62 -21.91
C GLU A 86 -11.81 15.61 -21.01
N THR A 87 -11.97 16.66 -20.21
CA THR A 87 -13.16 16.89 -19.38
C THR A 87 -13.99 17.98 -20.03
N MET A 88 -15.24 17.66 -20.33
CA MET A 88 -16.24 18.61 -20.76
C MET A 88 -17.14 18.99 -19.58
N ALA A 89 -17.47 20.26 -19.45
CA ALA A 89 -18.46 20.78 -18.51
C ALA A 89 -19.39 21.76 -19.23
N ASN A 90 -20.70 21.56 -19.11
CA ASN A 90 -21.72 22.42 -19.76
C ASN A 90 -21.47 22.59 -21.27
N SER A 91 -21.10 21.50 -21.96
CA SER A 91 -20.80 21.47 -23.40
C SER A 91 -19.60 22.29 -23.85
N GLN A 92 -18.71 22.67 -22.94
CA GLN A 92 -17.42 23.29 -23.23
C GLN A 92 -16.28 22.45 -22.66
N VAL A 93 -15.11 22.51 -23.30
CA VAL A 93 -13.89 21.88 -22.79
C VAL A 93 -13.49 22.62 -21.50
N GLU A 94 -13.53 21.90 -20.38
CA GLU A 94 -13.09 22.41 -19.07
C GLU A 94 -11.62 22.09 -18.85
N SER A 95 -11.18 20.88 -19.19
CA SER A 95 -9.77 20.49 -19.09
C SER A 95 -9.34 19.54 -20.20
N THR A 96 -8.07 19.63 -20.59
CA THR A 96 -7.39 18.63 -21.44
C THR A 96 -6.06 18.27 -20.81
N SER A 97 -5.58 17.05 -21.05
CA SER A 97 -4.24 16.66 -20.64
C SER A 97 -3.63 15.60 -21.52
N SER A 98 -2.31 15.52 -21.49
CA SER A 98 -1.56 14.45 -22.14
C SER A 98 -0.39 13.98 -21.29
N TYR A 99 -0.02 12.71 -21.45
CA TYR A 99 0.97 12.03 -20.64
C TYR A 99 2.01 11.34 -21.53
N GLN A 100 3.26 11.33 -21.08
CA GLN A 100 4.37 10.68 -21.77
C GLN A 100 5.02 9.64 -20.86
N TYR A 101 5.43 8.52 -21.44
CA TYR A 101 5.98 7.38 -20.72
C TYR A 101 7.34 6.98 -21.29
N ASP A 102 8.21 6.45 -20.45
CA ASP A 102 9.42 5.77 -20.90
C ASP A 102 9.17 4.30 -21.28
N SER A 103 10.21 3.62 -21.76
CA SER A 103 10.16 2.21 -22.16
C SER A 103 9.93 1.24 -21.01
N LEU A 104 10.06 1.68 -19.75
CA LEU A 104 9.73 0.90 -18.57
C LEU A 104 8.28 1.12 -18.13
N GLY A 105 7.50 1.94 -18.87
CA GLY A 105 6.11 2.25 -18.57
C GLY A 105 5.90 3.32 -17.49
N ARG A 106 6.97 4.00 -17.05
CA ARG A 106 6.88 5.07 -16.05
C ARG A 106 6.50 6.38 -16.72
N ARG A 107 5.59 7.15 -16.12
CA ARG A 107 5.23 8.48 -16.62
C ARG A 107 6.39 9.44 -16.39
N VAL A 108 6.94 9.99 -17.45
CA VAL A 108 8.08 10.92 -17.43
C VAL A 108 7.66 12.37 -17.62
N ALA A 109 6.48 12.62 -18.20
CA ALA A 109 5.93 13.95 -18.30
C ALA A 109 4.40 13.95 -18.32
N LYS A 110 3.82 15.06 -17.90
CA LYS A 110 2.42 15.42 -18.11
C LYS A 110 2.32 16.90 -18.45
N GLN A 111 1.33 17.24 -19.26
CA GLN A 111 0.92 18.61 -19.51
C GLN A 111 -0.60 18.66 -19.51
N TRP A 112 -1.17 19.74 -19.01
CA TRP A 112 -2.60 19.90 -18.94
C TRP A 112 -3.01 21.35 -19.08
N GLU A 113 -4.25 21.55 -19.49
CA GLU A 113 -4.92 22.85 -19.51
C GLU A 113 -6.22 22.71 -18.72
N ILE A 114 -6.47 23.61 -17.77
CA ILE A 114 -7.74 23.71 -17.04
C ILE A 114 -8.24 25.14 -17.16
N LYS A 115 -9.44 25.33 -17.74
CA LYS A 115 -10.09 26.64 -17.91
C LYS A 115 -9.16 27.68 -18.57
N GLY A 116 -8.40 27.26 -19.58
CA GLY A 116 -7.47 28.11 -20.34
C GLY A 116 -6.11 28.36 -19.68
N GLN A 117 -5.83 27.76 -18.52
CA GLN A 117 -4.52 27.83 -17.87
C GLN A 117 -3.77 26.52 -18.09
N SER A 118 -2.59 26.61 -18.72
CA SER A 118 -1.74 25.46 -19.01
C SER A 118 -0.62 25.31 -17.99
N ASP A 119 -0.26 24.08 -17.67
CA ASP A 119 0.89 23.74 -16.84
C ASP A 119 1.50 22.41 -17.29
N GLU A 120 2.75 22.16 -16.91
CA GLU A 120 3.48 20.95 -17.23
C GLU A 120 4.36 20.47 -16.06
N LYS A 121 4.55 19.16 -15.98
CA LYS A 121 5.49 18.53 -15.04
C LYS A 121 6.27 17.42 -15.71
N ARG A 122 7.56 17.34 -15.39
CA ARG A 122 8.43 16.20 -15.68
C ARG A 122 8.71 15.42 -14.40
N PHE A 123 8.95 14.12 -14.55
CA PHE A 123 9.17 13.21 -13.43
C PHE A 123 10.50 12.48 -13.58
N LEU A 124 11.29 12.46 -12.50
CA LEU A 124 12.49 11.63 -12.38
C LEU A 124 12.21 10.45 -11.45
N TRP A 125 12.83 9.31 -11.74
CA TRP A 125 12.54 8.04 -11.08
C TRP A 125 13.80 7.37 -10.55
N GLN A 126 13.71 6.79 -9.35
CA GLN A 126 14.66 5.85 -8.78
C GLN A 126 14.06 4.44 -8.87
N GLY A 127 14.46 3.65 -9.88
CA GLY A 127 13.78 2.38 -10.17
C GLY A 127 12.31 2.63 -10.54
N LEU A 128 11.38 2.03 -9.80
CA LEU A 128 9.92 2.24 -9.94
C LEU A 128 9.34 3.26 -8.95
N ARG A 129 10.17 3.96 -8.18
CA ARG A 129 9.73 4.99 -7.23
C ARG A 129 9.99 6.38 -7.79
N MET A 130 8.95 7.21 -7.86
CA MET A 130 9.08 8.61 -8.29
C MET A 130 10.01 9.32 -7.31
N LEU A 131 11.06 9.94 -7.84
CA LEU A 131 12.06 10.63 -7.03
C LEU A 131 11.79 12.14 -7.01
N ARG A 132 11.43 12.73 -8.15
CA ARG A 132 11.30 14.18 -8.29
C ARG A 132 10.20 14.53 -9.28
N GLU A 133 9.52 15.65 -9.03
CA GLU A 133 8.74 16.37 -10.03
C GLU A 133 9.42 17.72 -10.34
N GLU A 134 9.37 18.13 -11.59
CA GLU A 134 9.96 19.38 -12.09
C GLU A 134 8.92 20.11 -12.94
N GLY A 135 8.52 21.30 -12.51
CA GLY A 135 7.78 22.27 -13.32
C GLY A 135 8.73 23.32 -13.91
N PRO A 136 8.21 24.35 -14.61
CA PRO A 136 9.04 25.34 -15.30
C PRO A 136 10.02 26.11 -14.38
N GLU A 137 9.61 26.47 -13.16
CA GLU A 137 10.40 27.31 -12.24
C GLU A 137 10.60 26.66 -10.85
N HIS A 138 10.09 25.44 -10.64
CA HIS A 138 10.11 24.78 -9.34
C HIS A 138 10.32 23.29 -9.48
N SER A 139 10.85 22.68 -8.42
CA SER A 139 11.01 21.23 -8.35
C SER A 139 10.85 20.73 -6.94
N SER A 140 10.36 19.50 -6.82
CA SER A 140 10.13 18.84 -5.53
C SER A 140 10.82 17.48 -5.54
N LEU A 141 11.82 17.31 -4.69
CA LEU A 141 12.49 16.03 -4.46
C LEU A 141 11.82 15.31 -3.28
N TYR A 142 11.38 14.08 -3.50
CA TYR A 142 10.73 13.25 -2.48
C TYR A 142 11.72 12.28 -1.84
N LEU A 143 11.74 12.27 -0.51
CA LEU A 143 12.46 11.32 0.33
C LEU A 143 11.45 10.36 0.95
N TYR A 144 11.75 9.07 0.94
CA TYR A 144 10.85 8.01 1.39
C TYR A 144 11.48 7.23 2.53
N GLU A 145 10.66 6.60 3.38
CA GLU A 145 11.20 5.67 4.37
C GLU A 145 11.92 4.50 3.67
N PRO A 146 13.01 3.97 4.25
CA PRO A 146 13.75 2.86 3.67
C PRO A 146 12.84 1.68 3.32
N GLY A 147 12.97 1.16 2.10
CA GLY A 147 12.15 0.02 1.64
C GLY A 147 10.66 0.31 1.39
N SER A 148 10.23 1.58 1.45
CA SER A 148 8.82 1.95 1.32
C SER A 148 8.54 2.92 0.13
N TYR A 149 7.26 3.15 -0.17
CA TYR A 149 6.78 4.34 -0.88
C TYR A 149 6.10 5.33 0.09
N ALA A 150 6.21 5.11 1.40
CA ALA A 150 5.73 6.04 2.41
C ALA A 150 6.67 7.27 2.41
N PRO A 151 6.15 8.48 2.14
CA PRO A 151 6.99 9.65 2.08
C PRO A 151 7.42 10.08 3.47
N LEU A 152 8.67 10.49 3.59
CA LEU A 152 9.32 10.94 4.82
C LEU A 152 9.51 12.45 4.82
N ALA A 153 10.06 12.99 3.74
CA ALA A 153 10.31 14.41 3.57
C ALA A 153 10.24 14.83 2.10
N ARG A 154 10.08 16.13 1.85
CA ARG A 154 10.12 16.75 0.54
C ARG A 154 11.04 17.96 0.57
N VAL A 155 11.87 18.11 -0.46
CA VAL A 155 12.80 19.23 -0.61
C VAL A 155 12.42 20.00 -1.86
N ASP A 156 11.95 21.22 -1.68
CA ASP A 156 11.53 22.11 -2.74
C ASP A 156 12.64 23.09 -3.10
N GLN A 157 12.84 23.27 -4.40
CA GLN A 157 13.73 24.25 -4.97
C GLN A 157 12.93 25.12 -5.94
N ARG A 158 13.15 26.42 -5.88
CA ARG A 158 12.56 27.40 -6.80
C ARG A 158 13.65 28.23 -7.43
N GLU A 159 13.54 28.49 -8.73
CA GLU A 159 14.47 29.35 -9.44
C GLU A 159 14.49 30.76 -8.82
N GLY A 160 15.68 31.32 -8.64
CA GLY A 160 15.87 32.65 -8.04
C GLY A 160 15.82 32.71 -6.51
N GLU A 161 15.40 31.65 -5.81
CA GLU A 161 15.44 31.60 -4.33
C GLU A 161 16.81 31.08 -3.83
N THR A 162 17.32 31.69 -2.75
CA THR A 162 18.56 31.24 -2.10
C THR A 162 18.24 30.24 -0.99
N GLY A 163 18.26 28.96 -1.33
CA GLY A 163 18.06 27.86 -0.38
C GLY A 163 16.87 26.97 -0.75
N ASN A 164 16.87 25.77 -0.17
CA ASN A 164 15.80 24.79 -0.35
C ASN A 164 14.81 24.88 0.81
N ARG A 165 13.53 24.67 0.53
CA ARG A 165 12.50 24.49 1.57
C ARG A 165 12.35 23.00 1.87
N VAL A 166 12.33 22.63 3.14
CA VAL A 166 12.18 21.23 3.55
C VAL A 166 10.84 21.07 4.25
N TYR A 167 10.10 20.06 3.85
CA TYR A 167 8.84 19.67 4.44
C TYR A 167 8.90 18.23 4.95
N TYR A 168 8.17 17.93 6.02
CA TYR A 168 8.14 16.63 6.68
C TYR A 168 6.73 16.05 6.60
N PHE A 169 6.62 14.79 6.18
CA PHE A 169 5.34 14.10 6.09
C PHE A 169 4.99 13.41 7.39
N HIS A 170 3.71 13.48 7.77
CA HIS A 170 3.13 12.69 8.85
C HIS A 170 2.08 11.78 8.24
N THR A 171 2.29 10.48 8.35
CA THR A 171 1.51 9.47 7.61
C THR A 171 0.67 8.59 8.53
N ASP A 172 -0.36 7.95 7.96
CA ASP A 172 -1.14 6.91 8.65
C ASP A 172 -0.38 5.56 8.69
N GLN A 173 -1.03 4.50 9.20
CA GLN A 173 -0.41 3.18 9.30
C GLN A 173 -0.06 2.50 7.97
N ILE A 174 -0.60 2.98 6.84
CA ILE A 174 -0.26 2.48 5.50
C ILE A 174 0.63 3.46 4.71
N GLY A 175 1.13 4.52 5.34
CA GLY A 175 2.00 5.50 4.68
C GLY A 175 1.27 6.57 3.88
N THR A 176 -0.05 6.73 4.07
CA THR A 176 -0.82 7.82 3.46
C THR A 176 -0.47 9.15 4.14
N PRO A 177 -0.06 10.20 3.42
CA PRO A 177 0.13 11.53 3.99
C PRO A 177 -1.17 12.05 4.62
N LEU A 178 -1.15 12.35 5.92
CA LEU A 178 -2.24 13.01 6.62
C LEU A 178 -1.96 14.50 6.81
N GLU A 179 -0.69 14.82 7.11
CA GLU A 179 -0.20 16.18 7.35
C GLU A 179 1.19 16.36 6.74
N MET A 180 1.55 17.61 6.48
CA MET A 180 2.90 18.02 6.10
C MET A 180 3.26 19.29 6.87
N THR A 181 4.45 19.32 7.48
CA THR A 181 4.97 20.46 8.23
C THR A 181 6.20 21.07 7.58
N ASP A 182 6.42 22.38 7.76
CA ASP A 182 7.68 23.04 7.41
C ASP A 182 8.80 22.75 8.44
N ALA A 183 9.96 23.41 8.29
CA ALA A 183 11.13 23.25 9.15
C ALA A 183 10.91 23.79 10.57
N GLU A 184 9.98 24.72 10.73
CA GLU A 184 9.57 25.32 12.00
C GLU A 184 8.48 24.51 12.71
N GLY A 185 7.94 23.48 12.06
CA GLY A 185 6.92 22.60 12.59
C GLY A 185 5.49 23.10 12.38
N GLN A 186 5.28 24.11 11.53
CA GLN A 186 3.95 24.58 11.18
C GLN A 186 3.31 23.65 10.15
N ILE A 187 2.02 23.36 10.32
CA ILE A 187 1.26 22.55 9.37
C ILE A 187 0.99 23.41 8.12
N VAL A 188 1.54 23.00 6.98
CA VAL A 188 1.38 23.68 5.68
C VAL A 188 0.44 22.93 4.72
N TRP A 189 0.12 21.68 5.05
CA TRP A 189 -0.87 20.87 4.33
C TRP A 189 -1.47 19.82 5.28
N GLN A 190 -2.79 19.59 5.20
CA GLN A 190 -3.49 18.59 6.02
C GLN A 190 -4.77 18.13 5.32
N ALA A 191 -4.99 16.83 5.24
CA ALA A 191 -6.18 16.24 4.62
C ALA A 191 -6.87 15.20 5.51
N LYS A 192 -8.18 15.08 5.34
CA LYS A 192 -9.01 13.98 5.85
C LYS A 192 -9.47 13.14 4.67
N TYR A 193 -9.39 11.82 4.81
CA TYR A 193 -9.66 10.87 3.75
C TYR A 193 -10.89 10.03 4.04
N ARG A 194 -11.62 9.70 2.97
CA ARG A 194 -12.51 8.54 2.93
C ARG A 194 -11.68 7.26 2.90
N PRO A 195 -12.25 6.09 3.26
CA PRO A 195 -11.52 4.83 3.35
C PRO A 195 -10.78 4.40 2.08
N TRP A 196 -11.23 4.85 0.91
CA TRP A 196 -10.65 4.52 -0.40
C TRP A 196 -9.82 5.68 -0.98
N GLY A 197 -9.25 6.53 -0.13
CA GLY A 197 -8.23 7.49 -0.52
C GLY A 197 -8.75 8.79 -1.17
N ALA A 198 -10.07 8.94 -1.32
CA ALA A 198 -10.66 10.22 -1.72
C ALA A 198 -10.50 11.22 -0.57
N ILE A 199 -10.07 12.45 -0.87
CA ILE A 199 -10.00 13.52 0.13
C ILE A 199 -11.45 13.93 0.45
N GLU A 200 -11.89 13.67 1.68
CA GLU A 200 -13.17 14.17 2.21
C GLU A 200 -13.07 15.68 2.48
N LYS A 201 -11.93 16.10 3.04
CA LYS A 201 -11.69 17.51 3.38
C LYS A 201 -10.21 17.84 3.36
N LEU A 202 -9.86 18.93 2.69
CA LEU A 202 -8.54 19.55 2.78
C LEU A 202 -8.61 20.64 3.86
N VAL A 203 -7.97 20.41 5.00
CA VAL A 203 -8.03 21.27 6.19
C VAL A 203 -7.02 22.42 6.07
N VAL A 204 -5.82 22.13 5.56
CA VAL A 204 -4.77 23.12 5.26
C VAL A 204 -4.22 22.83 3.87
N ASN A 205 -3.96 23.87 3.08
CA ASN A 205 -3.45 23.75 1.70
C ASN A 205 -2.61 24.97 1.31
N GLU A 206 -1.59 25.28 2.10
CA GLU A 206 -0.67 26.38 1.82
C GLU A 206 0.41 25.97 0.81
N VAL A 207 0.78 24.68 0.81
CA VAL A 207 1.72 24.07 -0.13
C VAL A 207 1.02 22.94 -0.87
N GLU A 208 1.16 22.90 -2.20
CA GLU A 208 0.63 21.81 -3.02
C GLU A 208 1.28 20.48 -2.59
N GLN A 209 0.45 19.45 -2.41
CA GLN A 209 0.90 18.10 -2.15
C GLN A 209 0.04 17.12 -2.97
N ASN A 210 0.72 16.28 -3.77
CA ASN A 210 0.06 15.33 -4.65
C ASN A 210 0.23 13.84 -4.29
N LEU A 211 1.12 13.44 -3.38
CA LEU A 211 1.20 12.01 -3.00
C LEU A 211 -0.05 11.56 -2.26
N ARG A 212 -0.52 10.35 -2.54
CA ARG A 212 -1.74 9.76 -1.93
C ARG A 212 -1.36 8.46 -1.22
N PHE A 213 -2.11 7.37 -1.42
CA PHE A 213 -1.64 6.06 -0.96
C PHE A 213 -0.23 5.78 -1.50
N GLN A 214 0.52 4.89 -0.85
CA GLN A 214 1.86 4.52 -1.28
C GLN A 214 1.89 4.21 -2.79
N GLY A 215 2.76 4.91 -3.53
CA GLY A 215 2.91 4.82 -4.98
C GLY A 215 2.02 5.75 -5.82
N GLN A 216 1.04 6.40 -5.21
CA GLN A 216 0.05 7.21 -5.91
C GLN A 216 0.41 8.69 -5.95
N TYR A 217 0.12 9.32 -7.10
CA TYR A 217 0.25 10.75 -7.35
C TYR A 217 -1.07 11.30 -7.90
N PHE A 218 -1.59 12.36 -7.29
CA PHE A 218 -2.84 13.01 -7.65
C PHE A 218 -2.71 13.88 -8.89
N ASP A 219 -3.58 13.65 -9.86
CA ASP A 219 -3.70 14.45 -11.08
C ASP A 219 -4.92 15.36 -11.00
N VAL A 220 -4.68 16.64 -10.71
CA VAL A 220 -5.72 17.67 -10.53
C VAL A 220 -6.69 17.78 -11.72
N GLU A 221 -6.19 17.56 -12.93
CA GLU A 221 -6.92 17.70 -14.19
C GLU A 221 -7.97 16.60 -14.42
N THR A 222 -7.80 15.43 -13.77
CA THR A 222 -8.74 14.30 -13.87
C THR A 222 -9.43 13.96 -12.54
N GLY A 223 -8.78 14.27 -11.41
CA GLY A 223 -9.15 13.76 -10.10
C GLY A 223 -8.68 12.32 -9.84
N LEU A 224 -7.99 11.69 -10.79
CA LEU A 224 -7.45 10.35 -10.65
C LEU A 224 -6.10 10.38 -9.93
N HIS A 225 -5.73 9.22 -9.40
CA HIS A 225 -4.41 8.99 -8.83
C HIS A 225 -3.60 8.15 -9.81
N TYR A 226 -2.58 8.73 -10.42
CA TYR A 226 -1.57 7.98 -11.16
C TYR A 226 -0.84 7.03 -10.21
N ASN A 227 -0.78 5.75 -10.55
CA ASN A 227 -0.20 4.69 -9.73
C ASN A 227 0.71 3.81 -10.59
N THR A 228 1.84 4.38 -11.00
CA THR A 228 2.89 3.81 -11.87
C THR A 228 2.38 3.17 -13.17
N PHE A 229 1.79 1.97 -13.13
CA PHE A 229 1.27 1.26 -14.30
C PHE A 229 -0.23 1.43 -14.53
N ARG A 230 -0.97 1.96 -13.55
CA ARG A 230 -2.42 2.16 -13.65
C ARG A 230 -2.85 3.53 -13.14
N TYR A 231 -4.10 3.90 -13.41
CA TYR A 231 -4.76 5.06 -12.81
C TYR A 231 -5.88 4.58 -11.90
N TYR A 232 -5.90 5.10 -10.69
CA TYR A 232 -6.85 4.78 -9.63
C TYR A 232 -7.89 5.90 -9.50
N ASP A 233 -9.17 5.53 -9.51
CA ASP A 233 -10.27 6.44 -9.21
C ASP A 233 -10.65 6.30 -7.73
N PRO A 234 -10.31 7.26 -6.86
CA PRO A 234 -10.57 7.17 -5.43
C PRO A 234 -12.06 7.27 -5.08
N GLU A 235 -12.89 7.89 -5.93
CA GLU A 235 -14.32 8.03 -5.68
C GLU A 235 -15.02 6.66 -5.70
N ILE A 236 -14.59 5.77 -6.60
CA ILE A 236 -15.07 4.38 -6.71
C ILE A 236 -14.04 3.35 -6.23
N GLY A 237 -12.91 3.82 -5.70
CA GLY A 237 -11.78 3.09 -5.15
C GLY A 237 -11.40 1.84 -5.92
N ARG A 238 -11.14 2.02 -7.21
CA ARG A 238 -10.67 0.97 -8.13
C ARG A 238 -9.81 1.56 -9.22
N PHE A 239 -9.05 0.70 -9.90
CA PHE A 239 -8.35 1.08 -11.11
C PHE A 239 -9.32 1.26 -12.28
N ILE A 240 -8.95 2.11 -13.23
CA ILE A 240 -9.73 2.39 -14.44
C ILE A 240 -9.35 1.48 -15.62
N THR A 241 -8.29 0.69 -15.47
CA THR A 241 -7.81 -0.32 -16.43
C THR A 241 -7.64 -1.66 -15.72
N GLN A 242 -7.60 -2.75 -16.50
CA GLN A 242 -7.36 -4.09 -15.97
C GLN A 242 -5.91 -4.25 -15.50
N GLU A 243 -5.72 -5.17 -14.56
CA GLU A 243 -4.43 -5.65 -14.06
C GLU A 243 -3.46 -6.08 -15.18
N PRO A 244 -2.31 -5.41 -15.40
CA PRO A 244 -1.37 -5.78 -16.46
C PRO A 244 -0.83 -7.20 -16.37
N ILE A 245 -0.75 -7.79 -15.18
CA ILE A 245 -0.30 -9.17 -14.97
C ILE A 245 -1.44 -10.20 -14.97
N GLY A 246 -2.65 -9.76 -15.34
CA GLY A 246 -3.86 -10.59 -15.45
C GLY A 246 -4.26 -11.25 -14.13
N LEU A 247 -4.74 -12.48 -14.21
CA LEU A 247 -5.23 -13.25 -13.06
C LEU A 247 -4.15 -13.54 -12.00
N SER A 248 -2.87 -13.31 -12.31
CA SER A 248 -1.78 -13.40 -11.32
C SER A 248 -1.89 -12.33 -10.23
N GLY A 249 -2.53 -11.19 -10.52
CA GLY A 249 -2.82 -10.13 -9.54
C GLY A 249 -4.14 -10.32 -8.79
N GLY A 250 -4.94 -11.34 -9.15
CA GLY A 250 -6.21 -11.69 -8.53
C GLY A 250 -7.39 -11.77 -9.51
N ASP A 251 -8.52 -12.26 -9.01
CA ASP A 251 -9.71 -12.53 -9.84
C ASP A 251 -10.49 -11.27 -10.23
N ASN A 252 -10.33 -10.17 -9.48
CA ASN A 252 -10.90 -8.86 -9.80
C ASN A 252 -9.82 -7.92 -10.32
N LEU A 253 -9.71 -7.84 -11.64
CA LEU A 253 -8.66 -7.09 -12.35
C LEU A 253 -8.73 -5.56 -12.18
N TYR A 254 -9.76 -5.02 -11.54
CA TYR A 254 -9.90 -3.57 -11.26
C TYR A 254 -9.65 -3.23 -9.79
N LEU A 255 -9.52 -4.24 -8.91
CA LEU A 255 -9.41 -4.01 -7.48
C LEU A 255 -8.09 -3.33 -7.12
N TYR A 256 -8.14 -2.33 -6.23
CA TYR A 256 -6.93 -1.75 -5.64
C TYR A 256 -6.30 -2.69 -4.61
N ALA A 257 -7.08 -3.06 -3.60
CA ALA A 257 -6.68 -3.99 -2.56
C ALA A 257 -7.91 -4.62 -1.87
N PRO A 258 -7.74 -5.78 -1.20
CA PRO A 258 -8.81 -6.37 -0.40
C PRO A 258 -9.27 -5.47 0.76
N ASN A 259 -8.33 -4.73 1.37
CA ASN A 259 -8.62 -3.80 2.46
C ASN A 259 -7.58 -2.66 2.47
N PRO A 260 -7.97 -1.39 2.24
CA PRO A 260 -7.04 -0.27 2.15
C PRO A 260 -6.43 0.10 3.50
N ASN A 261 -6.90 -0.44 4.63
CA ASN A 261 -6.34 -0.11 5.95
C ASN A 261 -5.04 -0.87 6.30
N GLY A 262 -4.67 -1.89 5.52
CA GLY A 262 -3.48 -2.71 5.76
C GLY A 262 -2.78 -3.21 4.50
N TRP A 263 -3.32 -2.91 3.32
CA TRP A 263 -2.77 -3.29 2.03
C TRP A 263 -2.48 -2.06 1.19
N VAL A 264 -1.46 -2.16 0.35
CA VAL A 264 -1.01 -1.12 -0.58
C VAL A 264 -0.70 -1.77 -1.93
N ASP A 265 -0.85 -1.02 -3.03
CA ASP A 265 -0.40 -1.44 -4.36
C ASP A 265 0.46 -0.32 -4.97
N PRO A 266 1.76 -0.22 -4.63
CA PRO A 266 2.55 0.97 -4.97
C PRO A 266 2.94 1.11 -6.44
N ILE A 267 2.80 0.05 -7.21
CA ILE A 267 3.12 0.07 -8.65
C ILE A 267 1.88 -0.15 -9.52
N GLY A 268 0.74 -0.51 -8.94
CA GLY A 268 -0.46 -0.80 -9.70
C GLY A 268 -0.40 -2.16 -10.39
N TRP A 269 0.16 -3.20 -9.74
CA TRP A 269 0.23 -4.57 -10.27
C TRP A 269 -0.43 -5.64 -9.40
N MET A 270 -0.44 -5.43 -8.09
CA MET A 270 -1.18 -6.29 -7.17
C MET A 270 -1.12 -5.67 -5.78
N PRO A 271 -2.18 -5.84 -4.99
CA PRO A 271 -2.15 -5.48 -3.59
C PRO A 271 -1.18 -6.36 -2.82
N LEU A 272 -0.30 -5.72 -2.07
CA LEU A 272 0.58 -6.32 -1.09
C LEU A 272 0.12 -5.87 0.29
N TYR A 273 0.22 -6.73 1.30
CA TYR A 273 0.08 -6.25 2.66
C TYR A 273 1.26 -5.31 2.94
N ASN A 274 1.02 -4.15 3.56
CA ASN A 274 2.04 -3.10 3.69
C ASN A 274 3.39 -3.67 4.21
N PRO A 275 4.48 -3.62 3.43
CA PRO A 275 5.72 -4.33 3.77
C PRO A 275 6.41 -3.77 5.01
N ILE A 276 6.17 -2.50 5.35
CA ILE A 276 6.67 -1.88 6.60
C ILE A 276 6.13 -2.64 7.84
N SER A 277 5.01 -3.36 7.68
CA SER A 277 4.41 -4.20 8.72
C SER A 277 4.59 -5.71 8.50
N ARG A 278 5.14 -6.17 7.36
CA ARG A 278 5.36 -7.61 7.11
C ARG A 278 6.68 -8.10 7.70
N GLY A 279 6.59 -8.68 8.89
CA GLY A 279 7.64 -9.57 9.41
C GLY A 279 7.36 -11.04 9.04
N HIS A 280 8.40 -11.86 8.97
CA HIS A 280 8.30 -13.32 9.02
C HIS A 280 8.45 -13.81 10.45
N HIS A 281 7.38 -14.35 11.03
CA HIS A 281 7.49 -15.04 12.31
C HIS A 281 8.39 -16.26 12.18
N MET A 282 9.50 -16.27 12.93
CA MET A 282 10.46 -17.38 12.86
C MET A 282 9.83 -18.71 13.27
N VAL A 283 8.85 -18.67 14.19
CA VAL A 283 7.96 -19.79 14.51
C VAL A 283 6.52 -19.36 14.19
N PRO A 284 5.81 -20.02 13.26
CA PRO A 284 4.45 -19.63 12.86
C PRO A 284 3.46 -19.65 14.03
N HIS A 285 2.94 -18.48 14.42
CA HIS A 285 2.14 -18.34 15.63
C HIS A 285 0.86 -19.19 15.60
N THR A 286 0.17 -19.29 14.46
CA THR A 286 -1.07 -20.08 14.34
C THR A 286 -0.83 -21.57 14.60
N ALA A 287 0.27 -22.12 14.07
CA ALA A 287 0.66 -23.50 14.34
C ALA A 287 1.08 -23.66 15.81
N ALA A 288 1.94 -22.76 16.31
CA ALA A 288 2.39 -22.77 17.71
C ALA A 288 1.23 -22.70 18.71
N THR A 289 0.22 -21.87 18.47
CA THR A 289 -1.00 -21.79 19.29
C THR A 289 -1.74 -23.12 19.32
N LYS A 290 -1.97 -23.74 18.16
CA LYS A 290 -2.67 -25.03 18.06
C LYS A 290 -1.87 -26.21 18.63
N LEU A 291 -0.55 -26.11 18.65
CA LEU A 291 0.39 -27.12 19.19
C LEU A 291 0.77 -26.85 20.66
N GLY A 292 0.30 -25.76 21.26
CA GLY A 292 0.59 -25.41 22.67
C GLY A 292 2.03 -24.95 22.93
N ILE A 293 2.70 -24.37 21.94
CA ILE A 293 4.12 -23.99 22.01
C ILE A 293 4.26 -22.53 22.46
N ALA A 294 4.34 -22.31 23.77
CA ALA A 294 4.71 -21.02 24.35
C ALA A 294 6.25 -20.84 24.34
N PRO A 295 6.78 -19.61 24.14
CA PRO A 295 6.09 -18.33 24.02
C PRO A 295 5.63 -17.96 22.60
N PHE A 296 5.71 -18.87 21.63
CA PHE A 296 5.43 -18.59 20.21
C PHE A 296 3.94 -18.56 19.85
N ASN A 297 3.06 -18.88 20.78
CA ASN A 297 1.60 -18.88 20.63
C ASN A 297 0.95 -17.48 20.62
N SER A 298 1.68 -16.45 20.19
CA SER A 298 1.25 -15.05 20.15
C SER A 298 1.76 -14.37 18.88
N ILE A 299 0.95 -13.46 18.32
CA ILE A 299 1.36 -12.58 17.21
C ILE A 299 2.27 -11.42 17.68
N ASN A 300 2.20 -11.07 18.97
CA ASN A 300 2.99 -10.00 19.58
C ASN A 300 4.01 -10.56 20.56
N ASN A 301 5.04 -9.76 20.85
CA ASN A 301 6.12 -10.06 21.80
C ASN A 301 6.92 -11.32 21.45
N VAL A 302 7.02 -11.64 20.15
CA VAL A 302 7.79 -12.77 19.62
C VAL A 302 8.74 -12.29 18.50
N PRO A 303 9.85 -13.01 18.24
CA PRO A 303 10.77 -12.70 17.15
C PRO A 303 10.14 -12.84 15.76
N SER A 304 10.33 -11.81 14.93
CA SER A 304 10.04 -11.82 13.50
C SER A 304 11.15 -11.15 12.71
N MET A 305 11.48 -11.70 11.55
CA MET A 305 12.48 -11.14 10.65
C MET A 305 11.82 -10.12 9.71
N TYR A 306 12.41 -8.94 9.60
CA TYR A 306 11.99 -7.84 8.74
C TYR A 306 13.13 -7.50 7.80
N TRP A 307 12.86 -7.33 6.52
CA TRP A 307 13.92 -7.09 5.54
C TRP A 307 14.20 -5.59 5.35
N LEU A 308 15.44 -5.25 4.95
CA LEU A 308 16.01 -3.90 5.09
C LEU A 308 16.31 -3.16 3.77
N GLU A 309 16.10 -3.77 2.61
CA GLU A 309 16.67 -3.26 1.35
C GLU A 309 15.60 -2.73 0.38
N PRO A 310 15.86 -1.65 -0.40
CA PRO A 310 14.88 -0.95 -1.23
C PRO A 310 14.29 -1.73 -2.43
N GLY A 311 14.57 -3.02 -2.57
CA GLY A 311 14.10 -3.88 -3.68
C GLY A 311 12.91 -4.79 -3.34
N GLN A 312 12.35 -4.68 -2.14
CA GLN A 312 11.56 -5.72 -1.47
C GLN A 312 10.06 -5.73 -1.76
N TRP A 313 9.68 -5.40 -3.00
CA TRP A 313 8.28 -5.35 -3.44
C TRP A 313 7.81 -6.60 -4.18
N ASN A 314 8.68 -7.57 -4.40
CA ASN A 314 8.31 -8.81 -5.10
C ASN A 314 7.84 -9.92 -4.14
N ASP A 315 7.71 -9.63 -2.83
CA ASP A 315 7.41 -10.63 -1.79
C ASP A 315 8.40 -11.82 -1.77
N LEU A 316 9.52 -11.76 -2.48
CA LEU A 316 10.38 -12.90 -2.75
C LEU A 316 11.08 -13.38 -1.48
N GLU A 317 11.64 -12.46 -0.71
CA GLU A 317 12.31 -12.79 0.54
C GLU A 317 11.31 -13.38 1.55
N HIS A 318 10.14 -12.75 1.75
CA HIS A 318 9.10 -13.33 2.61
C HIS A 318 8.65 -14.71 2.11
N SER A 319 8.32 -14.81 0.83
CA SER A 319 7.80 -16.04 0.23
C SER A 319 8.82 -17.18 0.28
N SER A 320 10.11 -16.87 0.13
CA SER A 320 11.19 -17.85 0.20
C SER A 320 11.41 -18.41 1.61
N MET A 321 11.05 -17.66 2.68
CA MET A 321 10.97 -18.19 4.06
C MET A 321 9.87 -19.24 4.24
N HIS A 322 9.02 -19.45 3.22
CA HIS A 322 8.01 -20.49 3.15
C HIS A 322 8.29 -21.51 2.04
N GLY A 323 9.48 -21.50 1.43
CA GLY A 323 9.84 -22.43 0.36
C GLY A 323 9.20 -22.15 -1.01
N TYR A 324 8.66 -20.94 -1.24
CA TYR A 324 8.06 -20.56 -2.52
C TYR A 324 9.09 -19.98 -3.51
N ASN A 325 8.64 -19.66 -4.73
CA ASN A 325 9.47 -19.08 -5.79
C ASN A 325 10.70 -19.93 -6.16
N LYS A 326 10.61 -21.24 -5.93
CA LYS A 326 11.68 -22.23 -6.13
C LYS A 326 12.92 -22.00 -5.26
N ILE A 327 12.78 -21.26 -4.16
CA ILE A 327 13.85 -21.04 -3.17
C ILE A 327 13.48 -21.84 -1.92
N GLY A 328 14.34 -22.77 -1.50
CA GLY A 328 14.14 -23.64 -0.34
C GLY A 328 13.02 -24.67 -0.50
N ALA A 329 12.58 -24.94 -1.73
CA ALA A 329 11.39 -25.75 -2.03
C ALA A 329 11.45 -27.18 -1.48
N ASN A 330 12.66 -27.76 -1.43
CA ASN A 330 12.92 -29.09 -0.86
C ASN A 330 12.84 -29.15 0.68
N THR A 331 12.85 -28.00 1.34
CA THR A 331 12.79 -27.85 2.81
C THR A 331 11.55 -27.09 3.26
N ARG A 332 10.51 -27.04 2.43
CA ARG A 332 9.32 -26.22 2.68
C ARG A 332 8.72 -26.48 4.08
N PRO A 333 8.56 -25.44 4.91
CA PRO A 333 8.08 -25.59 6.27
C PRO A 333 6.59 -25.98 6.29
N LEU A 334 6.22 -26.78 7.29
CA LEU A 334 4.82 -27.07 7.59
C LEU A 334 4.24 -25.97 8.46
N LEU A 335 3.16 -25.34 8.02
CA LEU A 335 2.56 -24.18 8.69
C LEU A 335 1.22 -24.50 9.35
N ASP A 336 0.68 -25.70 9.15
CA ASP A 336 -0.60 -26.13 9.68
C ASP A 336 -0.44 -27.26 10.71
N ALA A 337 -1.03 -27.06 11.89
CA ALA A 337 -0.90 -27.97 13.03
C ALA A 337 -1.59 -29.32 12.82
N GLU A 338 -2.62 -29.40 11.99
CA GLU A 338 -3.27 -30.67 11.66
C GLU A 338 -2.37 -31.49 10.73
N THR A 339 -1.79 -30.86 9.72
CA THR A 339 -0.81 -31.47 8.81
C THR A 339 0.43 -31.98 9.57
N ILE A 340 0.93 -31.20 10.54
CA ILE A 340 2.06 -31.59 11.39
C ILE A 340 1.72 -32.85 12.19
N ARG A 341 0.54 -32.87 12.83
CA ARG A 341 0.04 -34.04 13.59
C ARG A 341 -0.19 -35.26 12.71
N ASN A 342 -0.76 -35.09 11.52
CA ASN A 342 -1.03 -36.17 10.58
C ASN A 342 0.26 -36.81 10.04
N LYS A 343 1.36 -36.05 9.98
CA LYS A 343 2.70 -36.56 9.67
C LYS A 343 3.41 -37.21 10.86
N GLY A 344 2.79 -37.24 12.04
CA GLY A 344 3.33 -37.86 13.25
C GLY A 344 4.54 -37.11 13.85
N LEU A 345 4.73 -35.83 13.52
CA LEU A 345 5.85 -35.05 14.03
C LEU A 345 5.58 -34.59 15.47
N SER A 346 6.58 -34.74 16.34
CA SER A 346 6.57 -34.05 17.64
C SER A 346 6.77 -32.54 17.47
N ASN A 347 6.51 -31.76 18.53
CA ASN A 347 6.81 -30.33 18.53
C ASN A 347 8.30 -30.05 18.24
N ASP A 348 9.20 -30.88 18.77
CA ASP A 348 10.64 -30.76 18.53
C ASP A 348 11.02 -31.11 17.10
N ASP A 349 10.43 -32.16 16.52
CA ASP A 349 10.68 -32.53 15.12
C ASP A 349 10.19 -31.45 14.15
N TRP A 350 9.05 -30.82 14.47
CA TRP A 350 8.56 -29.67 13.72
C TRP A 350 9.50 -28.48 13.82
N LEU A 351 9.96 -28.10 15.01
CA LEU A 351 10.92 -27.01 15.18
C LEU A 351 12.25 -27.27 14.46
N LYS A 352 12.75 -28.51 14.48
CA LYS A 352 13.93 -28.92 13.68
C LYS A 352 13.68 -28.82 12.17
N SER A 353 12.45 -29.05 11.71
CA SER A 353 12.11 -28.85 10.29
C SER A 353 12.17 -27.38 9.89
N LEU A 354 11.78 -26.46 10.78
CA LEU A 354 11.94 -25.01 10.55
C LEU A 354 13.41 -24.62 10.51
N GLU A 355 14.22 -25.14 11.44
CA GLU A 355 15.67 -24.94 11.46
C GLU A 355 16.34 -25.43 10.16
N ALA A 356 15.94 -26.62 9.68
CA ALA A 356 16.44 -27.16 8.41
C ALA A 356 16.09 -26.23 7.23
N HIS A 357 14.91 -25.62 7.23
CA HIS A 357 14.53 -24.65 6.20
C HIS A 357 15.37 -23.38 6.26
N TYR A 358 15.53 -22.77 7.44
CA TYR A 358 16.31 -21.53 7.57
C TYR A 358 17.81 -21.72 7.36
N ASN A 359 18.33 -22.93 7.56
CA ASN A 359 19.70 -23.33 7.24
C ASN A 359 19.90 -23.73 5.77
N ASN A 360 18.85 -23.73 4.94
CA ASN A 360 18.99 -24.09 3.54
C ASN A 360 19.92 -23.07 2.82
N PRO A 361 20.96 -23.54 2.09
CA PRO A 361 21.89 -22.65 1.38
C PRO A 361 21.22 -21.71 0.38
N GLU A 362 20.06 -22.07 -0.18
CA GLU A 362 19.30 -21.21 -1.10
C GLU A 362 18.77 -19.94 -0.41
N LEU A 363 18.65 -19.94 0.92
CA LEU A 363 18.25 -18.77 1.71
C LEU A 363 19.44 -17.94 2.21
N ALA A 364 20.68 -18.38 1.97
CA ALA A 364 21.88 -17.79 2.58
C ALA A 364 22.18 -16.35 2.13
N SER A 365 21.63 -15.89 1.01
CA SER A 365 21.78 -14.51 0.51
C SER A 365 20.80 -13.53 1.13
N GLN A 366 19.72 -14.00 1.76
CA GLN A 366 18.71 -13.11 2.34
C GLN A 366 19.23 -12.40 3.58
N ARG A 367 18.83 -11.14 3.74
CA ARG A 367 19.27 -10.30 4.84
C ARG A 367 18.09 -9.50 5.41
N GLY A 368 18.04 -9.42 6.74
CA GLY A 368 17.03 -8.64 7.45
C GLY A 368 17.39 -8.43 8.91
N ASP A 369 16.64 -7.57 9.58
CA ASP A 369 16.67 -7.41 11.03
C ASP A 369 15.71 -8.38 11.70
N LEU A 370 16.19 -9.09 12.70
CA LEU A 370 15.32 -9.82 13.63
C LEU A 370 14.85 -8.85 14.71
N ARG A 371 13.53 -8.71 14.87
CA ARG A 371 12.89 -7.77 15.79
C ARG A 371 11.82 -8.47 16.64
N ILE A 372 11.48 -7.89 17.78
CA ILE A 372 10.29 -8.28 18.55
C ILE A 372 9.08 -7.55 18.01
N VAL A 373 8.01 -8.28 17.71
CA VAL A 373 6.75 -7.68 17.23
C VAL A 373 6.06 -6.94 18.38
N GLU A 374 5.71 -5.67 18.17
CA GLU A 374 5.01 -4.82 19.15
C GLU A 374 3.76 -4.22 18.50
N GLY A 375 2.58 -4.64 18.96
CA GLY A 375 1.30 -4.15 18.39
C GLY A 375 1.13 -4.44 16.89
N GLY A 376 1.66 -5.58 16.41
CA GLY A 376 1.66 -5.96 15.00
C GLY A 376 2.70 -5.27 14.13
N LYS A 377 3.59 -4.45 14.71
CA LYS A 377 4.63 -3.68 14.01
C LYS A 377 6.03 -4.15 14.41
N PRO A 378 7.07 -3.89 13.58
CA PRO A 378 8.45 -4.13 13.97
C PRO A 378 8.85 -3.26 15.18
N GLY A 379 9.01 -3.90 16.34
CA GLY A 379 9.49 -3.29 17.57
C GLY A 379 11.00 -3.39 17.72
N LYS A 380 11.46 -3.66 18.94
CA LYS A 380 12.89 -3.70 19.29
C LYS A 380 13.70 -4.67 18.43
N ILE A 381 14.82 -4.20 17.88
CA ILE A 381 15.82 -5.05 17.18
C ILE A 381 16.53 -5.95 18.19
N ILE A 382 16.62 -7.24 17.86
CA ILE A 382 17.38 -8.25 18.62
C ILE A 382 18.58 -8.80 17.84
N ALA A 383 18.58 -8.73 16.51
CA ALA A 383 19.77 -8.96 15.68
C ALA A 383 19.66 -8.14 14.38
N LYS A 384 20.75 -7.49 13.95
CA LYS A 384 20.76 -6.57 12.80
C LYS A 384 21.42 -7.22 11.59
N ASN A 385 20.82 -7.05 10.41
CA ASN A 385 21.37 -7.51 9.12
C ASN A 385 21.86 -8.98 9.13
N VAL A 386 20.99 -9.89 9.55
CA VAL A 386 21.26 -11.32 9.70
C VAL A 386 20.66 -12.14 8.55
N SER A 387 21.25 -13.30 8.27
CA SER A 387 20.63 -14.34 7.43
C SER A 387 19.49 -15.07 8.16
N PRO A 388 18.62 -15.82 7.46
CA PRO A 388 17.60 -16.65 8.10
C PRO A 388 18.16 -17.63 9.14
N ALA A 389 19.29 -18.28 8.86
CA ALA A 389 20.00 -19.13 9.82
C ALA A 389 20.45 -18.37 11.08
N GLN A 390 21.06 -17.20 10.90
CA GLN A 390 21.49 -16.36 12.03
C GLN A 390 20.29 -15.81 12.83
N ALA A 391 19.19 -15.48 12.15
CA ALA A 391 17.94 -15.08 12.76
C ALA A 391 17.33 -16.24 13.59
N TRP A 392 17.42 -17.47 13.11
CA TRP A 392 16.98 -18.66 13.86
C TRP A 392 17.80 -18.86 15.14
N GLU A 393 19.13 -18.73 15.08
CA GLU A 393 20.00 -18.80 16.26
C GLU A 393 19.68 -17.73 17.31
N ALA A 394 19.46 -16.50 16.85
CA ALA A 394 19.04 -15.40 17.71
C ALA A 394 17.65 -15.65 18.32
N THR A 395 16.74 -16.28 17.58
CA THR A 395 15.42 -16.72 18.08
C THR A 395 15.55 -17.81 19.15
N LYS A 396 16.46 -18.78 18.98
CA LYS A 396 16.78 -19.79 20.02
C LYS A 396 17.34 -19.15 21.28
N LYS A 397 18.26 -18.19 21.15
CA LYS A 397 18.78 -17.42 22.28
C LYS A 397 17.67 -16.64 22.99
N TRP A 398 16.78 -16.00 22.23
CA TRP A 398 15.63 -15.29 22.79
C TRP A 398 14.67 -16.24 23.52
N ALA A 399 14.32 -17.39 22.94
CA ALA A 399 13.43 -18.36 23.58
C ALA A 399 13.97 -18.89 24.90
N ARG A 400 15.29 -19.18 24.96
CA ARG A 400 15.96 -19.57 26.21
C ARG A 400 15.82 -18.51 27.29
N SER A 401 15.91 -17.22 26.93
CA SER A 401 15.67 -16.11 27.87
C SER A 401 14.22 -16.03 28.37
N LYS A 402 13.28 -16.71 27.71
CA LYS A 402 11.87 -16.84 28.10
C LYS A 402 11.56 -18.18 28.77
N GLY A 403 12.58 -18.98 29.10
CA GLY A 403 12.42 -20.29 29.73
C GLY A 403 11.96 -21.41 28.79
N PHE A 404 12.04 -21.20 27.47
CA PHE A 404 11.69 -22.21 26.47
C PHE A 404 12.94 -22.71 25.74
N SER A 405 13.10 -24.02 25.63
CA SER A 405 14.18 -24.66 24.90
C SER A 405 13.65 -25.24 23.60
N MET A 406 14.01 -24.63 22.47
CA MET A 406 13.80 -25.25 21.15
C MET A 406 14.90 -26.29 20.95
N GLY A 407 14.53 -27.57 20.87
CA GLY A 407 15.46 -28.70 20.91
C GLY A 407 16.72 -28.51 20.07
N GLY A 408 17.89 -28.48 20.73
CA GLY A 408 19.20 -28.30 20.09
C GLY A 408 20.25 -27.65 21.02
N CYS A 409 20.98 -28.52 21.72
CA CYS A 409 22.13 -28.31 22.62
C CYS A 409 21.90 -27.57 23.96
N SER A 410 21.87 -28.39 25.02
CA SER A 410 22.51 -28.14 26.32
C SER A 410 24.01 -27.86 26.19
#